data_AF-F4RNL7-F1
#
_entry.id   AF-F4RNL7-F1
#
_cell.length_a   1.000
_cell.length_b   1.000
_cell.length_c   1.000
_cell.angle_alpha   90.00
_cell.angle_beta   90.00
_cell.angle_gamma   90.00
#
_symmetry.space_group_name_H-M   'P 1'
#
loop_
_entity.id
_entity.type
_entity.pdbx_description
1 polymer ?
#
loop_
_entity_poly.entity_id
_entity_poly.type
_entity_poly.pdbx_seq_one_letter_code
_entity_poly.pdbx_strand_id
1 'polypeptide(L)'
;MSIGKKFACAACVKGHRSSSCAHTDRTLVEIGKKGRPPTQCAHCRELRRISKVHSKCVCGNKPLKQRQYCHLDFFYRVLLTDRLRFL
;
A
#
# COMPACT_ATOMS: atom_id res chain seq x y z
N MET A 1 18.95 -3.40 -7.55
CA MET A 1 18.28 -4.72 -7.61
C MET A 1 17.64 -4.91 -8.98
N SER A 2 18.23 -5.79 -9.79
CA SER A 2 17.66 -6.27 -11.05
C SER A 2 16.27 -6.82 -10.77
N ILE A 3 15.24 -6.19 -11.34
CA ILE A 3 13.86 -6.67 -11.22
C ILE A 3 13.80 -8.00 -11.97
N GLY A 4 13.74 -9.10 -11.23
CA GLY A 4 13.54 -10.42 -11.82
C GLY A 4 12.26 -10.43 -12.65
N LYS A 5 12.41 -10.79 -13.93
CA LYS A 5 11.29 -10.96 -14.86
C LYS A 5 10.37 -12.05 -14.31
N LYS A 6 9.05 -11.82 -14.37
CA LYS A 6 8.04 -12.79 -13.93
C LYS A 6 7.39 -13.40 -15.15
N PHE A 7 7.01 -14.67 -15.05
CA PHE A 7 6.40 -15.40 -16.15
C PHE A 7 5.10 -16.09 -15.71
N ALA A 8 4.09 -16.11 -16.57
CA ALA A 8 2.83 -16.80 -16.30
C ALA A 8 2.10 -17.21 -17.59
N CYS A 9 1.26 -18.24 -17.50
CA CYS A 9 0.44 -18.72 -18.61
C CYS A 9 -0.71 -17.74 -18.95
N ALA A 10 -1.19 -17.71 -20.19
CA ALA A 10 -2.27 -16.81 -20.63
C ALA A 10 -3.55 -16.93 -19.76
N ALA A 11 -3.98 -18.16 -19.46
CA ALA A 11 -5.13 -18.41 -18.59
C ALA A 11 -4.91 -17.92 -17.15
N CYS A 12 -3.67 -17.99 -16.65
CA CYS A 12 -3.26 -17.56 -15.32
C CYS A 12 -3.19 -16.04 -15.20
N VAL A 13 -2.77 -15.37 -16.28
CA VAL A 13 -2.81 -13.91 -16.41
C VAL A 13 -4.26 -13.44 -16.37
N LYS A 14 -5.12 -13.99 -17.24
CA LYS A 14 -6.55 -13.63 -17.31
C LYS A 14 -7.30 -13.96 -16.01
N GLY A 15 -7.00 -15.10 -15.39
CA GLY A 15 -7.65 -15.55 -14.15
C GLY A 15 -7.03 -15.00 -12.86
N HIS A 16 -6.14 -14.01 -12.93
CA HIS A 16 -5.45 -13.40 -11.78
C HIS A 16 -4.53 -14.32 -10.94
N ARG A 17 -4.38 -15.60 -11.32
CA ARG A 17 -3.50 -16.61 -10.68
C ARG A 17 -2.03 -16.53 -11.08
N SER A 18 -1.64 -15.47 -11.78
CA SER A 18 -0.29 -15.26 -12.34
C SER A 18 0.83 -15.22 -11.28
N SER A 19 0.51 -14.99 -10.01
CA SER A 19 1.47 -15.05 -8.90
C SER A 19 1.87 -16.47 -8.49
N SER A 20 1.05 -17.46 -8.81
CA SER A 20 1.24 -18.88 -8.43
C SER A 20 1.21 -19.80 -9.65
N CYS A 21 1.53 -19.27 -10.84
CA CYS A 21 1.57 -20.05 -12.07
C CYS A 21 2.79 -20.97 -12.07
N ALA A 22 2.57 -22.29 -12.04
CA ALA A 22 3.62 -23.31 -12.08
C ALA A 22 3.39 -24.36 -13.18
N HIS A 23 2.61 -24.00 -14.22
CA HIS A 23 2.36 -24.88 -15.35
C HIS A 23 3.60 -25.00 -16.24
N THR A 24 4.00 -26.22 -16.55
CA THR A 24 5.10 -26.55 -17.46
C THR A 24 4.61 -26.96 -18.84
N ASP A 25 3.33 -27.34 -18.94
CA ASP A 25 2.62 -27.75 -20.15
C ASP A 25 2.20 -26.57 -21.03
N ARG A 26 2.26 -25.34 -20.51
CA ARG A 26 1.69 -24.14 -21.15
C ARG A 26 2.77 -23.13 -21.49
N THR A 27 2.57 -22.42 -22.60
CA THR A 27 3.43 -21.29 -22.96
C THR A 27 3.35 -20.21 -21.88
N LEU A 28 4.51 -19.88 -21.31
CA LEU A 28 4.67 -18.83 -20.31
C LEU A 28 5.05 -17.52 -21.00
N VAL A 29 4.35 -16.44 -20.66
CA VAL A 29 4.67 -15.09 -21.15
C VAL A 29 5.24 -14.24 -20.03
N GLU A 30 6.17 -13.35 -20.38
CA GLU A 30 6.70 -12.36 -19.43
C GLU A 30 5.57 -11.41 -19.00
N ILE A 31 5.38 -11.26 -17.69
CA ILE A 31 4.39 -10.38 -17.10
C ILE A 31 5.06 -9.22 -16.38
N GLY A 32 4.56 -8.02 -16.68
CA GLY A 32 4.96 -6.80 -15.99
C GLY A 32 4.57 -6.82 -14.51
N LYS A 33 5.10 -5.86 -13.75
CA LYS A 33 4.74 -5.68 -12.35
C LYS A 33 3.24 -5.39 -12.24
N LYS A 34 2.50 -6.24 -11.52
CA LYS A 34 1.13 -5.93 -11.09
C LYS A 34 1.15 -4.67 -10.23
N GLY A 35 0.20 -3.76 -10.44
CA GLY A 35 -0.07 -2.73 -9.43
C GLY A 35 -1.03 -1.65 -9.86
N ARG A 36 -2.20 -1.61 -9.20
CA ARG A 36 -2.87 -0.35 -8.95
C ARG A 36 -1.92 0.50 -8.07
N PRO A 37 -1.72 1.80 -8.36
CA PRO A 37 -0.94 2.65 -7.49
C PRO A 37 -1.50 2.59 -6.06
N PRO A 38 -0.64 2.70 -5.03
CA PRO A 38 -1.12 2.70 -3.65
C PRO A 38 -2.12 3.83 -3.45
N THR A 39 -3.27 3.52 -2.85
CA THR A 39 -4.32 4.52 -2.56
C THR A 39 -3.95 5.47 -1.43
N GLN A 40 -2.96 5.10 -0.63
CA GLN A 40 -2.47 5.88 0.50
C GLN A 40 -1.10 6.46 0.15
N CYS A 41 -0.83 7.68 0.60
CA CYS A 41 0.51 8.23 0.54
C CYS A 41 1.46 7.43 1.47
N ALA A 42 2.77 7.52 1.22
CA ALA A 42 3.80 6.83 2.00
C ALA A 42 3.67 7.11 3.52
N HIS A 43 3.38 8.35 3.88
CA HIS A 43 3.18 8.77 5.27
C HIS A 43 1.99 8.06 5.96
N CYS A 44 0.80 8.09 5.36
CA CYS A 44 -0.37 7.41 5.93
C CYS A 44 -0.20 5.88 5.96
N ARG A 45 0.59 5.33 5.02
CA ARG A 45 0.94 3.90 5.01
C ARG A 45 1.83 3.54 6.20
N GLU A 46 2.83 4.35 6.52
CA GLU A 46 3.71 4.12 7.68
C GLU A 46 2.96 4.33 9.00
N LEU A 47 2.14 5.38 9.10
CA LEU A 47 1.28 5.58 10.27
C LEU A 47 0.37 4.38 10.53
N ARG A 48 -0.26 3.83 9.48
CA ARG A 48 -1.04 2.60 9.62
C ARG A 48 -0.19 1.43 10.11
N ARG A 49 1.06 1.31 9.64
CA ARG A 49 1.98 0.23 10.06
C ARG A 49 2.32 0.33 11.55
N ILE A 50 2.63 1.53 12.03
CA ILE A 50 3.05 1.78 13.42
C ILE A 50 1.85 1.77 14.38
N SER A 51 0.79 2.52 14.04
CA SER A 51 -0.38 2.68 14.92
C SER A 51 -1.37 1.51 14.86
N LYS A 52 -1.32 0.68 13.81
CA LYS A 52 -2.31 -0.38 13.51
C LYS A 52 -3.75 0.14 13.32
N VAL A 53 -3.95 1.46 13.23
CA VAL A 53 -5.28 2.08 13.04
C VAL A 53 -5.61 2.17 11.55
N HIS A 54 -6.85 1.81 11.18
CA HIS A 54 -7.34 1.87 9.81
C HIS A 54 -8.05 3.20 9.53
N SER A 55 -7.31 4.23 9.12
CA SER A 55 -7.89 5.50 8.65
C SER A 55 -7.84 5.65 7.12
N LYS A 56 -8.82 6.35 6.55
CA LYS A 56 -8.87 6.69 5.12
C LYS A 56 -7.86 7.80 4.83
N CYS A 57 -7.02 7.63 3.80
CA CYS A 57 -6.10 8.68 3.36
C CYS A 57 -6.86 9.74 2.55
N VAL A 58 -6.82 11.00 2.99
CA VAL A 58 -7.49 12.15 2.34
C VAL A 58 -6.50 13.16 1.74
N CYS A 59 -5.22 12.77 1.58
CA CYS A 59 -4.12 13.61 1.10
C CYS A 59 -4.21 14.01 -0.39
N GLY A 60 -5.28 13.62 -1.11
CA GLY A 60 -5.38 13.65 -2.57
C GLY A 60 -5.23 15.02 -3.24
N ASN A 61 -5.55 16.12 -2.53
CA ASN A 61 -5.56 17.47 -3.10
C ASN A 61 -4.46 18.40 -2.54
N LYS A 62 -3.51 17.89 -1.75
CA LYS A 62 -2.49 18.74 -1.11
C LYS A 62 -1.17 18.74 -1.88
N PRO A 63 -0.53 19.91 -2.08
CA PRO A 63 0.77 20.04 -2.74
C PRO A 63 1.84 19.21 -2.03
N LEU A 64 2.84 18.73 -2.79
CA LEU A 64 3.85 17.76 -2.33
C LEU A 64 4.55 18.16 -1.01
N LYS A 65 4.77 19.47 -0.80
CA LYS A 65 5.40 20.03 0.41
C LYS A 65 4.54 19.90 1.69
N GLN A 66 3.22 19.75 1.56
CA GLN A 66 2.27 19.58 2.67
C GLN A 66 1.90 18.12 2.96
N ARG A 67 2.37 17.17 2.13
CA ARG A 67 2.13 15.73 2.37
C ARG A 67 2.95 15.17 3.53
N GLN A 68 4.00 15.88 3.94
CA GLN A 68 4.89 15.53 5.06
C GLN A 68 4.26 15.78 6.44
N TYR A 69 3.22 16.61 6.52
CA TYR A 69 2.62 17.08 7.79
C TYR A 69 1.14 16.72 7.95
N CYS A 70 0.59 15.83 7.11
CA CYS A 70 -0.86 15.62 6.95
C CYS A 70 -1.61 15.05 8.17
N HIS A 71 -0.92 14.76 9.28
CA HIS A 71 -1.52 14.31 10.54
C HIS A 71 -0.90 14.97 11.79
N LEU A 72 -0.38 16.21 11.72
CA LEU A 72 -0.03 16.92 12.97
C LEU A 72 -1.23 17.02 13.94
N ASP A 73 -2.47 16.87 13.45
CA ASP A 73 -3.68 16.78 14.26
C ASP A 73 -3.92 15.42 14.95
N PHE A 74 -3.27 14.32 14.53
CA PHE A 74 -3.48 13.01 15.16
C PHE A 74 -2.55 12.82 16.37
N PHE A 75 -1.32 13.34 16.33
CA PHE A 75 -0.41 13.29 17.47
C PHE A 75 -0.95 14.13 18.64
N TYR A 76 -1.49 15.31 18.35
CA TYR A 76 -2.11 16.16 19.38
C TYR A 76 -3.38 15.50 19.97
N ARG A 77 -4.20 14.83 19.15
CA ARG A 77 -5.40 14.13 19.65
C ARG A 77 -5.12 12.85 20.44
N VAL A 78 -4.14 12.03 20.04
CA VAL A 78 -3.79 10.81 20.81
C VAL A 78 -3.19 11.18 22.17
N LEU A 79 -2.29 12.18 22.24
CA LEU A 79 -1.74 12.66 23.51
C LEU A 79 -2.80 13.30 24.42
N LEU A 80 -3.84 13.94 23.86
CA LEU A 80 -4.96 14.48 24.63
C LEU A 80 -5.95 13.40 25.10
N THR A 81 -6.15 12.32 24.36
CA THR A 81 -7.05 11.22 24.78
C THR A 81 -6.40 10.25 25.76
N ASP A 82 -5.07 10.10 25.77
CA ASP A 82 -4.38 9.27 26.77
C ASP A 82 -4.23 9.97 28.14
N ARG A 83 -4.26 11.30 28.20
CA ARG A 83 -4.18 12.06 29.47
C ARG A 83 -5.49 12.18 30.25
N LEU A 84 -6.63 11.81 29.66
CA LEU A 84 -7.96 11.90 30.28
C LEU A 84 -8.57 10.52 30.61
N ARG A 85 -7.76 9.46 30.65
CA ARG A 85 -8.18 8.12 31.09
C ARG A 85 -7.53 7.67 32.41
N PHE A 86 -6.74 8.55 33.02
CA PHE A 86 -6.07 8.37 34.32
C PHE A 86 -6.29 9.56 35.27
N LEU A 87 -7.43 10.27 35.12
CA LEU A 87 -7.99 11.16 36.14
C LEU A 87 -9.42 10.72 36.42
#